data_AF-A0A139DGQ4-F1
#
_entry.id   AF-A0A139DGQ4-F1
#
_cell.length_a   1.000
_cell.length_b   1.000
_cell.length_c   1.000
_cell.angle_alpha   90.00
_cell.angle_beta   90.00
_cell.angle_gamma   90.00
#
_symmetry.space_group_name_H-M   'P 1'
#
loop_
_entity.id
_entity.type
_entity.pdbx_description
1 polymer ?
#
loop_
_entity_poly.entity_id
_entity_poly.type
_entity_poly.pdbx_seq_one_letter_code
_entity_poly.pdbx_strand_id
1 'polypeptide(L)'
;MNHLAHLFLAPDSPEARVGSVMGDFVRGVDLSTYPDEIVHGVHHHRAVDSFTDSHPAVLDSKRLFSQRRRRFAGVALDILYDHYLLRHWYRFAETDRDRFIQQVYGEFEDYEHLMPETMARVTRRMVAGDWFGAYQSLDSIGHALDRVASRIRFA
;
A
#
# COMPACT_ATOMS: atom_id res chain seq x y z
N MET A 1 -5.11 1.41 3.10
CA MET A 1 -3.68 1.14 2.88
C MET A 1 -3.57 0.19 1.70
N ASN A 2 -3.13 0.72 0.57
CA ASN A 2 -3.03 0.08 -0.74
C ASN A 2 -1.53 -0.04 -1.11
N HIS A 3 -0.74 -0.67 -0.24
CA HIS A 3 0.72 -0.57 -0.28
C HIS A 3 1.30 -1.08 -1.60
N LEU A 4 0.80 -2.20 -2.11
CA LEU A 4 1.34 -2.78 -3.33
C LEU A 4 1.06 -1.87 -4.53
N ALA A 5 -0.13 -1.26 -4.63
CA ALA A 5 -0.41 -0.30 -5.69
C ALA A 5 0.49 0.94 -5.60
N HIS A 6 0.78 1.46 -4.40
CA HIS A 6 1.73 2.58 -4.24
C HIS A 6 3.15 2.22 -4.65
N LEU A 7 3.58 0.98 -4.41
CA LEU A 7 4.87 0.47 -4.88
C LEU A 7 4.88 0.29 -6.40
N PHE A 8 3.79 -0.23 -6.96
CA PHE A 8 3.65 -0.49 -8.38
C PHE A 8 3.62 0.79 -9.22
N LEU A 9 2.94 1.83 -8.72
CA LEU A 9 2.82 3.12 -9.39
C LEU A 9 4.00 4.05 -9.13
N ALA A 10 4.86 3.71 -8.16
CA ALA A 10 5.97 4.56 -7.77
C ALA A 10 6.90 4.87 -8.96
N PRO A 11 7.59 6.03 -8.91
CA PRO A 11 8.70 6.33 -9.80
C PRO A 11 9.74 5.20 -9.80
N ASP A 12 10.45 5.01 -10.92
CA ASP A 12 11.36 3.88 -11.11
C ASP A 12 12.71 4.07 -10.40
N SER A 13 12.67 4.07 -9.07
CA SER A 13 13.82 4.05 -8.16
C SER A 13 13.47 3.24 -6.91
N PRO A 14 14.40 2.42 -6.38
CA PRO A 14 14.23 1.76 -5.08
C PRO A 14 13.89 2.73 -3.95
N GLU A 15 14.61 3.86 -3.87
CA GLU A 15 14.37 4.92 -2.89
C GLU A 15 12.97 5.52 -3.05
N ALA A 16 12.53 5.80 -4.28
CA ALA A 16 11.19 6.33 -4.53
C ALA A 16 10.09 5.32 -4.14
N ARG A 17 10.30 4.02 -4.38
CA ARG A 17 9.40 2.94 -3.92
C ARG A 17 9.34 2.86 -2.39
N VAL A 18 10.47 2.94 -1.71
CA VAL A 18 10.52 3.00 -0.24
C VAL A 18 9.82 4.26 0.27
N GLY A 19 10.06 5.41 -0.37
CA GLY A 19 9.39 6.67 -0.09
C GLY A 19 7.86 6.59 -0.27
N SER A 20 7.38 5.87 -1.29
CA SER A 20 5.94 5.74 -1.54
C SER A 20 5.22 4.96 -0.43
N VAL A 21 5.89 4.01 0.21
CA VAL A 21 5.36 3.35 1.42
C VAL A 21 5.53 4.23 2.65
N MET A 22 6.64 4.97 2.74
CA MET A 22 6.89 5.92 3.83
C MET A 22 5.79 6.98 3.96
N GLY A 23 5.07 7.30 2.88
CA GLY A 23 3.88 8.17 2.88
C GLY A 23 2.89 7.90 4.02
N ASP A 24 2.67 6.63 4.37
CA ASP A 24 1.79 6.21 5.47
C ASP A 24 2.42 6.41 6.88
N PHE A 25 3.73 6.65 6.94
CA PHE A 25 4.54 6.71 8.16
C PHE A 25 5.19 8.07 8.42
N VAL A 26 4.91 9.09 7.61
CA VAL A 26 5.54 10.43 7.71
C VAL A 26 5.09 11.29 8.89
N ARG A 27 4.16 10.83 9.74
CA ARG A 27 3.68 11.63 10.87
C ARG A 27 4.82 11.87 11.87
N GLY A 28 5.23 13.13 12.01
CA GLY A 28 6.33 13.53 12.90
C GLY A 28 7.73 13.30 12.33
N VAL A 29 7.83 12.98 11.03
CA VAL A 29 9.09 12.82 10.32
C VAL A 29 9.47 14.14 9.63
N ASP A 30 10.70 14.60 9.84
CA ASP A 30 11.28 15.72 9.09
C ASP A 30 11.84 15.24 7.75
N LEU A 31 11.06 15.42 6.69
CA LEU A 31 11.42 14.99 5.33
C LEU A 31 12.63 15.72 4.75
N SER A 32 13.03 16.87 5.32
CA SER A 32 14.20 17.61 4.84
C SER A 32 15.53 16.88 5.10
N THR A 33 15.52 15.85 5.94
CA THR A 33 16.70 15.04 6.27
C THR A 33 16.85 13.79 5.38
N TYR A 34 15.92 13.57 4.44
CA TYR A 34 15.88 12.38 3.60
C TYR A 34 16.45 12.66 2.20
N PRO A 35 16.96 11.62 1.50
CA PRO A 35 17.32 11.73 0.09
C PRO A 35 16.13 12.21 -0.77
N ASP A 36 16.43 13.00 -1.80
CA ASP A 36 15.40 13.61 -2.68
C ASP A 36 14.46 12.56 -3.29
N GLU A 37 14.97 11.38 -3.66
CA GLU A 37 14.15 10.29 -4.22
C GLU A 37 13.15 9.70 -3.21
N ILE A 38 13.51 9.60 -1.92
CA ILE A 38 12.57 9.20 -0.87
C ILE A 38 11.46 10.24 -0.73
N VAL A 39 11.84 11.52 -0.72
CA VAL A 39 10.89 12.64 -0.62
C VAL A 39 9.97 12.65 -1.84
N HIS A 40 10.52 12.40 -3.04
CA HIS A 40 9.77 12.25 -4.27
C HIS A 40 8.74 11.11 -4.18
N GLY A 41 9.14 9.94 -3.66
CA GLY A 41 8.23 8.82 -3.37
C GLY A 41 7.09 9.18 -2.42
N VAL A 42 7.38 9.90 -1.33
CA VAL A 42 6.37 10.39 -0.38
C VAL A 42 5.38 11.33 -1.04
N HIS A 43 5.86 12.25 -1.87
CA HIS A 43 4.99 13.16 -2.63
C HIS A 43 4.14 12.41 -3.65
N HIS A 44 4.72 11.41 -4.32
CA HIS A 44 4.02 10.56 -5.26
C HIS A 44 2.88 9.79 -4.57
N HIS A 45 3.12 9.21 -3.39
CA HIS A 45 2.09 8.55 -2.59
C HIS A 45 0.87 9.47 -2.35
N ARG A 46 1.12 10.71 -1.90
CA ARG A 46 0.05 11.70 -1.65
C ARG A 46 -0.71 12.07 -2.93
N ALA A 47 -0.02 12.12 -4.06
CA ALA A 47 -0.65 12.38 -5.35
C ALA A 47 -1.57 11.22 -5.79
N VAL A 48 -1.12 9.97 -5.62
CA VAL A 48 -1.94 8.77 -5.88
C VAL A 48 -3.17 8.76 -4.98
N ASP A 49 -3.01 9.02 -3.68
CA ASP A 49 -4.13 9.10 -2.73
C ASP A 49 -5.12 10.18 -3.14
N SER A 50 -4.65 11.41 -3.39
CA SER A 50 -5.51 12.51 -3.78
C SER A 50 -6.28 12.22 -5.08
N PHE A 51 -5.65 11.57 -6.05
CA PHE A 51 -6.28 11.17 -7.29
C PHE A 51 -7.35 10.10 -7.04
N THR A 52 -7.00 9.03 -6.33
CA THR A 52 -7.92 7.88 -6.12
C THR A 52 -9.07 8.22 -5.19
N ASP A 53 -8.85 8.99 -4.13
CA ASP A 53 -9.90 9.36 -3.17
C ASP A 53 -10.99 10.25 -3.78
N SER A 54 -10.63 11.05 -4.78
CA SER A 54 -11.55 11.93 -5.51
C SER A 54 -12.12 11.31 -6.78
N HIS A 55 -11.61 10.15 -7.22
CA HIS A 55 -12.02 9.55 -8.47
C HIS A 55 -13.48 9.07 -8.43
N PRO A 56 -14.34 9.43 -9.41
CA PRO A 56 -15.77 9.08 -9.41
C PRO A 56 -16.05 7.58 -9.21
N ALA A 57 -15.28 6.71 -9.88
CA ALA A 57 -15.45 5.26 -9.73
C ALA A 57 -15.13 4.74 -8.31
N VAL A 58 -14.18 5.37 -7.61
CA VAL A 58 -13.85 5.01 -6.21
C VAL A 58 -14.96 5.51 -5.28
N LEU A 59 -15.46 6.72 -5.51
CA LEU A 59 -16.61 7.26 -4.77
C LEU A 59 -17.87 6.39 -4.95
N ASP A 60 -18.13 5.91 -6.17
CA ASP A 60 -19.25 5.01 -6.45
C ASP A 60 -19.05 3.65 -5.79
N SER A 61 -17.82 3.12 -5.79
CA SER A 61 -17.50 1.89 -5.06
C SER A 61 -17.69 2.04 -3.55
N LYS A 62 -17.32 3.19 -2.96
CA LYS A 62 -17.57 3.49 -1.54
C LYS A 62 -19.07 3.50 -1.21
N ARG A 63 -19.95 3.87 -2.16
CA ARG A 63 -21.42 3.89 -1.98
C ARG A 63 -22.06 2.49 -1.95
N LEU A 64 -21.36 1.45 -2.41
CA LEU A 64 -21.82 0.06 -2.31
C LEU A 64 -21.82 -0.45 -0.86
N PHE A 65 -21.04 0.19 0.03
CA PHE A 65 -21.01 -0.14 1.44
C PHE A 65 -22.20 0.51 2.17
N SER A 66 -22.78 -0.23 3.12
CA SER A 66 -23.89 0.30 3.93
C SER A 66 -23.47 1.54 4.74
N GLN A 67 -24.44 2.40 5.06
CA GLN A 67 -24.17 3.64 5.81
C GLN A 67 -23.41 3.41 7.14
N ARG A 68 -23.70 2.30 7.83
CA ARG A 68 -23.02 1.87 9.07
C ARG A 68 -21.54 1.48 8.87
N ARG A 69 -21.15 1.12 7.65
CA ARG A 69 -19.79 0.66 7.29
C ARG A 69 -19.00 1.68 6.46
N ARG A 70 -19.50 2.91 6.29
CA ARG A 70 -18.85 3.96 5.48
C ARG A 70 -17.38 4.22 5.86
N ARG A 71 -17.05 4.19 7.16
CA ARG A 71 -15.68 4.40 7.64
C ARG A 71 -14.72 3.25 7.31
N PHE A 72 -15.26 2.07 7.03
CA PHE A 72 -14.49 0.89 6.64
C PHE A 72 -14.37 0.76 5.12
N ALA A 73 -15.29 1.36 4.36
CA ALA A 73 -15.34 1.25 2.90
C ALA A 73 -14.00 1.60 2.22
N GLY A 74 -13.35 2.71 2.62
CA GLY A 74 -12.06 3.10 2.06
C GLY A 74 -10.99 2.03 2.27
N VAL A 75 -10.77 1.63 3.52
CA VAL A 75 -9.74 0.62 3.85
C VAL A 75 -10.03 -0.73 3.20
N ALA A 76 -11.30 -1.11 3.10
CA ALA A 76 -11.69 -2.33 2.42
C ALA A 76 -11.40 -2.28 0.91
N LEU A 77 -11.69 -1.15 0.27
CA LEU A 77 -11.39 -0.93 -1.14
C LEU A 77 -9.89 -0.91 -1.41
N ASP A 78 -9.08 -0.30 -0.55
CA ASP A 78 -7.63 -0.30 -0.70
C ASP A 78 -7.07 -1.73 -0.75
N ILE A 79 -7.49 -2.58 0.20
CA ILE A 79 -7.09 -4.00 0.24
C ILE A 79 -7.60 -4.76 -1.00
N LEU A 80 -8.83 -4.47 -1.44
CA LEU A 80 -9.40 -5.10 -2.63
C LEU A 80 -8.70 -4.65 -3.93
N TYR A 81 -8.23 -3.41 -4.01
CA TYR A 81 -7.51 -2.92 -5.17
C TYR A 81 -6.12 -3.56 -5.29
N ASP A 82 -5.40 -3.74 -4.19
CA ASP A 82 -4.17 -4.55 -4.17
C ASP A 82 -4.45 -5.99 -4.64
N HIS A 83 -5.56 -6.62 -4.20
CA HIS A 83 -5.98 -7.93 -4.70
C HIS A 83 -6.22 -7.93 -6.22
N TYR A 84 -7.01 -6.97 -6.72
CA TYR A 84 -7.34 -6.92 -8.14
C TYR A 84 -6.14 -6.59 -9.02
N LEU A 85 -5.19 -5.79 -8.53
CA LEU A 85 -3.91 -5.54 -9.20
C LEU A 85 -3.15 -6.86 -9.39
N LEU A 86 -2.97 -7.66 -8.34
CA LEU A 86 -2.28 -8.96 -8.45
C LEU A 86 -3.05 -9.97 -9.30
N ARG A 87 -4.38 -9.99 -9.18
CA ARG A 87 -5.25 -10.90 -9.94
C ARG A 87 -5.20 -10.61 -11.44
N HIS A 88 -5.06 -9.34 -11.81
CA HIS A 88 -5.04 -8.87 -13.19
C HIS A 88 -3.67 -8.35 -13.63
N TRP A 89 -2.60 -8.80 -12.97
CA TRP A 89 -1.24 -8.27 -13.11
C TRP A 89 -0.79 -8.12 -14.57
N TYR A 90 -0.98 -9.15 -15.39
CA TYR A 90 -0.59 -9.16 -16.80
C TYR A 90 -1.35 -8.18 -17.71
N ARG A 91 -2.35 -7.45 -17.19
CA ARG A 91 -2.97 -6.31 -17.88
C ARG A 91 -2.19 -5.02 -17.72
N PHE A 92 -1.35 -4.93 -16.69
CA PHE A 92 -0.66 -3.70 -16.28
C PHE A 92 0.86 -3.82 -16.35
N ALA A 93 1.40 -5.04 -16.34
CA ALA A 93 2.84 -5.29 -16.35
C ALA A 93 3.22 -6.50 -17.20
N GLU A 94 4.38 -6.41 -17.84
CA GLU A 94 5.02 -7.53 -18.55
C GLU A 94 5.92 -8.38 -17.64
N THR A 95 6.47 -7.76 -16.59
CA THR A 95 7.31 -8.43 -15.60
C THR A 95 6.49 -9.45 -14.81
N ASP A 96 7.12 -10.55 -14.40
CA ASP A 96 6.49 -11.48 -13.47
C ASP A 96 6.17 -10.81 -12.12
N ARG A 97 4.98 -11.07 -11.60
CA ARG A 97 4.48 -10.49 -10.35
C ARG A 97 5.30 -10.89 -9.15
N ASP A 98 5.70 -12.15 -9.07
CA ASP A 98 6.43 -12.67 -7.92
C ASP A 98 7.86 -12.10 -7.95
N ARG A 99 8.44 -11.91 -9.15
CA ARG A 99 9.69 -11.15 -9.32
C ARG A 99 9.58 -9.71 -8.82
N PHE A 100 8.50 -9.01 -9.12
CA PHE A 100 8.28 -7.65 -8.61
C PHE A 100 8.16 -7.63 -7.08
N ILE A 101 7.41 -8.55 -6.49
CA ILE A 101 7.27 -8.66 -5.03
C ILE A 101 8.63 -8.92 -4.37
N GLN A 102 9.42 -9.87 -4.90
CA GLN A 102 10.75 -10.17 -4.35
C GLN A 102 11.71 -8.99 -4.48
N GLN A 103 11.64 -8.24 -5.59
CA GLN A 103 12.41 -7.01 -5.75
C GLN A 103 12.07 -6.01 -4.64
N VAL A 104 10.79 -5.71 -4.43
CA VAL A 104 10.36 -4.76 -3.40
C VAL A 104 10.75 -5.22 -1.99
N TYR A 105 10.66 -6.52 -1.71
CA TYR A 105 11.10 -7.06 -0.42
C TYR A 105 12.59 -6.89 -0.20
N GLY A 106 13.42 -7.11 -1.22
CA GLY A 106 14.85 -6.80 -1.16
C GLY A 106 15.11 -5.31 -0.93
N GLU A 107 14.40 -4.43 -1.63
CA GLU A 107 14.53 -2.98 -1.46
C GLU A 107 14.15 -2.53 -0.03
N PHE A 108 13.16 -3.18 0.60
CA PHE A 108 12.86 -2.88 2.00
C PHE A 108 13.98 -3.23 2.96
N GLU A 109 14.72 -4.31 2.69
CA GLU A 109 15.86 -4.72 3.50
C GLU A 109 17.06 -3.79 3.26
N ASP A 110 17.37 -3.50 2.00
CA ASP A 110 18.51 -2.66 1.61
C ASP A 110 18.40 -1.23 2.13
N TYR A 111 17.19 -0.67 2.11
CA TYR A 111 16.92 0.72 2.51
C TYR A 111 16.27 0.84 3.89
N GLU A 112 16.28 -0.21 4.70
CA GLU A 112 15.69 -0.20 6.04
C GLU A 112 16.27 0.92 6.93
N HIS A 113 17.55 1.24 6.75
CA HIS A 113 18.26 2.31 7.45
C HIS A 113 17.69 3.71 7.19
N LEU A 114 16.92 3.89 6.11
CA LEU A 114 16.18 5.10 5.79
C LEU A 114 14.73 5.04 6.27
N MET A 115 14.29 4.01 6.98
CA MET A 115 12.89 3.92 7.41
C MET A 115 12.70 4.48 8.82
N PRO A 116 11.63 5.24 9.09
CA PRO A 116 11.19 5.46 10.46
C PRO A 116 10.99 4.12 11.19
N GLU A 117 11.31 4.05 12.49
CA GLU A 117 11.30 2.78 13.25
C GLU A 117 9.97 2.01 13.13
N THR A 118 8.85 2.73 13.10
CA THR A 118 7.52 2.13 12.95
C THR A 118 7.34 1.49 11.57
N MET A 119 7.85 2.12 10.51
CA MET A 119 7.83 1.57 9.16
C MET A 119 8.71 0.33 9.07
N ALA A 120 9.97 0.39 9.54
CA ALA A 120 10.89 -0.75 9.54
C ALA A 120 10.30 -1.98 10.23
N ARG A 121 9.62 -1.79 11.37
CA ARG A 121 8.94 -2.89 12.08
C ARG A 121 7.79 -3.49 11.27
N VAL A 122 7.06 -2.69 10.50
CA VAL A 122 5.96 -3.15 9.66
C VAL A 122 6.50 -3.88 8.42
N THR A 123 7.47 -3.31 7.72
CA THR A 123 8.07 -3.90 6.52
C THR A 123 8.75 -5.24 6.81
N ARG A 124 9.51 -5.36 7.91
CA ARG A 124 10.06 -6.67 8.34
C ARG A 124 9.00 -7.76 8.49
N ARG A 125 7.84 -7.43 9.09
CA ARG A 125 6.72 -8.39 9.25
C ARG A 125 6.03 -8.68 7.93
N MET A 126 6.00 -7.69 7.04
CA MET A 126 5.42 -7.80 5.70
C MET A 126 6.22 -8.79 4.86
N VAL A 127 7.56 -8.64 4.86
CA VAL A 127 8.50 -9.55 4.17
C VAL A 127 8.44 -10.95 4.79
N ALA A 128 8.60 -11.07 6.10
CA ALA A 128 8.61 -12.37 6.78
C ALA A 128 7.29 -13.16 6.64
N GLY A 129 6.18 -12.48 6.38
CA GLY A 129 4.85 -13.08 6.23
C GLY A 129 4.31 -13.08 4.80
N ASP A 130 5.10 -12.68 3.79
CA ASP A 130 4.69 -12.54 2.39
C ASP A 130 3.29 -11.92 2.22
N TRP A 131 3.10 -10.72 2.77
CA TRP A 131 1.76 -10.09 2.75
C TRP A 131 1.28 -9.79 1.33
N PHE A 132 2.19 -9.49 0.40
CA PHE A 132 1.83 -9.19 -0.98
C PHE A 132 1.46 -10.46 -1.74
N GLY A 133 2.19 -11.58 -1.56
CA GLY A 133 1.76 -12.87 -2.10
C GLY A 133 0.40 -13.30 -1.55
N ALA A 134 0.13 -13.03 -0.27
CA ALA A 134 -1.14 -13.37 0.36
C ALA A 134 -2.35 -12.66 -0.27
N TYR A 135 -2.17 -11.46 -0.84
CA TYR A 135 -3.27 -10.72 -1.48
C TYR A 135 -3.84 -11.40 -2.75
N GLN A 136 -3.22 -12.46 -3.26
CA GLN A 136 -3.77 -13.23 -4.38
C GLN A 136 -5.05 -14.00 -4.02
N SER A 137 -5.19 -14.38 -2.75
CA SER A 137 -6.32 -15.20 -2.28
C SER A 137 -7.42 -14.33 -1.66
N LEU A 138 -8.66 -14.55 -2.10
CA LEU A 138 -9.82 -13.90 -1.49
C LEU A 138 -10.00 -14.29 -0.01
N ASP A 139 -9.61 -15.50 0.39
CA ASP A 139 -9.67 -15.92 1.79
C ASP A 139 -8.70 -15.11 2.66
N SER A 140 -7.46 -14.92 2.17
CA SER A 140 -6.47 -14.07 2.83
C SER A 140 -6.93 -12.61 2.92
N ILE A 141 -7.59 -12.11 1.88
CA ILE A 141 -8.21 -10.78 1.88
C ILE A 141 -9.32 -10.70 2.93
N GLY A 142 -10.20 -11.70 3.02
CA GLY A 142 -11.22 -11.81 4.06
C GLY A 142 -10.61 -11.71 5.47
N HIS A 143 -9.56 -12.48 5.74
CA HIS A 143 -8.84 -12.42 7.02
C HIS A 143 -8.17 -11.07 7.28
N ALA A 144 -7.64 -10.39 6.26
CA ALA A 144 -7.10 -9.04 6.41
C ALA A 144 -8.20 -8.03 6.78
N LEU A 145 -9.34 -8.10 6.09
CA LEU A 145 -10.52 -7.26 6.34
C LEU A 145 -11.08 -7.47 7.75
N ASP A 146 -11.20 -8.72 8.22
CA ASP A 146 -11.67 -9.02 9.58
C ASP A 146 -10.74 -8.44 10.65
N ARG A 147 -9.42 -8.58 10.45
CA ARG A 147 -8.42 -7.99 11.37
C ARG A 147 -8.54 -6.47 11.43
N VAL A 148 -8.74 -5.80 10.29
CA VAL A 148 -8.95 -4.35 10.25
C VAL A 148 -10.28 -3.98 10.91
N ALA A 149 -11.36 -4.66 10.56
CA ALA A 149 -12.70 -4.40 11.09
C ALA A 149 -12.75 -4.53 12.62
N SER A 150 -12.02 -5.49 13.20
CA SER A 150 -11.94 -5.68 14.65
C SER A 150 -11.39 -4.46 15.42
N ARG A 151 -10.66 -3.57 14.73
CA ARG A 151 -10.06 -2.36 15.29
C ARG A 151 -10.91 -1.11 15.06
N ILE A 152 -12.01 -1.23 14.31
CA ILE A 152 -12.89 -0.12 13.97
C ILE A 152 -14.15 -0.19 14.83
N ARG A 153 -14.49 0.91 15.50
CA ARG A 153 -15.80 1.06 16.13
C ARG A 153 -16.82 1.46 15.07
N PHE A 154 -17.68 0.52 14.71
CA PHE A 154 -18.88 0.79 13.91
C PHE A 154 -19.95 1.37 14.84
N ALA A 155 -20.17 2.68 14.76
CA ALA A 155 -21.26 3.36 15.46
C ALA A 155 -22.59 3.12 14.74
#